data_AF-A0A1S8TA48-F1
#
_entry.id   AF-A0A1S8TA48-F1
#
_cell.length_a   1.000
_cell.length_b   1.000
_cell.length_c   1.000
_cell.angle_alpha   90.00
_cell.angle_beta   90.00
_cell.angle_gamma   90.00
#
_symmetry.space_group_name_H-M   'P 1'
#
loop_
_entity.id
_entity.type
_entity.pdbx_description
1 polymer ?
#
loop_
_entity_poly.entity_id
_entity_poly.type
_entity_poly.pdbx_seq_one_letter_code
_entity_poly.pdbx_strand_id
1 'polypeptide(L)'
;MDELSFEKWLGIKGITIIGQHFSYDRNISKSDIISQINLIVELHKTLLGCNFSELSRIKSIIGREVESYKVQIRRLQKHYDYIFNKTCENEVENFILSNGKIMLTQAINALKYIDEHDYFGVIRRSMNRNEICLGKVDKNNLRKNKDKIEIGTVKAMTYNLVEEDLYNYIKRLQRKQLDIDEEELLKAFVYQSHLSYNSIDYLKGLLSYPKDFLKMWERYRNSRKEHISSIYHTLNINGMKCTENEKVKNDSEVLLELQRSLKYESKSFIV
;
A
#
# COMPACT_ATOMS: atom_id res chain seq x y z
N MET A 1 -27.63 -16.85 20.50
CA MET A 1 -26.45 -17.45 19.84
C MET A 1 -25.26 -16.97 20.63
N ASP A 2 -24.50 -17.87 21.24
CA ASP A 2 -23.30 -17.46 21.98
C ASP A 2 -22.31 -16.82 21.01
N GLU A 3 -22.01 -15.55 21.26
CA GLU A 3 -20.99 -14.79 20.53
C GLU A 3 -19.62 -15.46 20.72
N LEU A 4 -19.15 -16.13 19.67
CA LEU A 4 -17.82 -16.70 19.64
C LEU A 4 -16.81 -15.56 19.45
N SER A 5 -15.85 -15.40 20.37
CA SER A 5 -14.80 -14.37 20.20
C SER A 5 -14.04 -14.57 18.89
N PHE A 6 -13.58 -13.46 18.29
CA PHE A 6 -12.86 -13.43 17.02
C PHE A 6 -11.71 -14.45 16.96
N GLU A 7 -10.90 -14.51 18.02
CA GLU A 7 -9.77 -15.45 18.14
C GLU A 7 -10.24 -16.91 18.18
N LYS A 8 -11.33 -17.19 18.89
CA LYS A 8 -11.89 -18.54 18.98
C LYS A 8 -12.46 -18.99 17.64
N TRP A 9 -13.07 -18.08 16.89
CA TRP A 9 -13.56 -18.35 15.53
C TRP A 9 -12.42 -18.69 14.58
N LEU A 10 -11.35 -17.89 14.59
CA LEU A 10 -10.16 -18.15 13.79
C LEU A 10 -9.56 -19.52 14.14
N GLY A 11 -9.52 -19.86 15.42
CA GLY A 11 -9.07 -21.17 15.90
C GLY A 11 -9.88 -22.34 15.32
N ILE A 12 -11.21 -22.23 15.26
CA ILE A 12 -12.09 -23.24 14.62
C ILE A 12 -11.77 -23.40 13.14
N LYS A 13 -11.38 -22.31 12.47
CA LYS A 13 -10.96 -22.32 11.06
C LYS A 13 -9.50 -22.73 10.83
N GLY A 14 -8.81 -23.20 11.87
CA GLY A 14 -7.41 -23.63 11.74
C GLY A 14 -6.39 -22.49 11.66
N ILE A 15 -6.79 -21.27 12.04
CA ILE A 15 -5.93 -20.09 12.08
C ILE A 15 -5.53 -19.80 13.54
N THR A 16 -4.22 -19.72 13.79
CA THR A 16 -3.68 -19.37 15.11
C THR A 16 -3.08 -17.96 15.09
N ILE A 17 -3.46 -17.12 16.06
CA ILE A 17 -2.81 -15.82 16.27
C ILE A 17 -1.67 -16.00 17.28
N ILE A 18 -0.45 -15.63 16.88
CA ILE A 18 0.75 -15.80 17.70
C ILE A 18 1.05 -14.55 18.56
N GLY A 19 0.61 -13.38 18.13
CA GLY A 19 0.78 -12.11 18.84
C GLY A 19 2.09 -11.35 18.56
N GLN A 20 3.01 -11.93 17.78
CA GLN A 20 4.29 -11.32 17.41
C GLN A 20 4.71 -11.66 15.97
N HIS A 21 5.59 -10.84 15.40
CA HIS A 21 6.16 -11.07 14.08
C HIS A 21 7.16 -12.24 14.07
N PHE A 22 7.23 -12.94 12.94
CA PHE A 22 8.13 -14.06 12.72
C PHE A 22 9.49 -13.62 12.19
N SER A 23 10.56 -14.29 12.63
CA SER A 23 11.81 -14.33 11.89
C SER A 23 11.64 -15.17 10.63
N TYR A 24 12.30 -14.77 9.55
CA TYR A 24 12.26 -15.48 8.29
C TYR A 24 13.53 -15.21 7.49
N ASP A 25 13.88 -16.13 6.58
CA ASP A 25 14.99 -15.95 5.65
C ASP A 25 14.71 -14.78 4.69
N ARG A 26 15.67 -13.85 4.60
CA ARG A 26 15.56 -12.69 3.73
C ARG A 26 15.84 -13.02 2.27
N ASN A 27 16.49 -14.15 2.00
CA ASN A 27 16.67 -14.68 0.66
C ASN A 27 15.36 -15.30 0.20
N ILE A 28 14.66 -14.60 -0.69
CA ILE A 28 13.35 -14.99 -1.20
C ILE A 28 13.54 -15.51 -2.63
N SER A 29 13.25 -16.78 -2.85
CA SER A 29 13.22 -17.39 -4.18
C SER A 29 11.88 -17.16 -4.90
N LYS A 30 11.80 -17.47 -6.20
CA LYS A 30 10.53 -17.40 -6.95
C LYS A 30 9.48 -18.36 -6.39
N SER A 31 9.86 -19.57 -5.98
CA SER A 31 8.93 -20.54 -5.37
C SER A 31 8.40 -20.08 -4.02
N ASP A 32 9.20 -19.32 -3.25
CA ASP A 32 8.74 -18.69 -2.01
C ASP A 32 7.64 -17.65 -2.25
N ILE A 33 7.75 -16.87 -3.33
CA ILE A 33 6.77 -15.84 -3.71
C ILE A 33 5.44 -16.50 -4.07
N ILE A 34 5.46 -17.51 -4.93
CA ILE A 34 4.26 -18.25 -5.32
C ILE A 34 3.63 -18.95 -4.11
N SER A 35 4.44 -19.58 -3.26
CA SER A 35 3.94 -20.22 -2.04
C SER A 35 3.27 -19.21 -1.10
N GLN A 36 3.81 -18.00 -1.00
CA GLN A 36 3.19 -16.95 -0.19
C GLN A 36 1.86 -16.49 -0.81
N ILE A 37 1.79 -16.32 -2.13
CA ILE A 37 0.53 -15.98 -2.82
C ILE A 37 -0.53 -17.05 -2.56
N ASN A 38 -0.18 -18.33 -2.71
CA ASN A 38 -1.10 -19.45 -2.44
C ASN A 38 -1.63 -19.39 -0.98
N LEU A 39 -0.75 -19.05 -0.02
CA LEU A 39 -1.14 -18.90 1.39
C LEU A 39 -2.07 -17.69 1.62
N ILE A 40 -1.86 -16.59 0.90
CA ILE A 40 -2.76 -15.42 0.92
C ILE A 40 -4.16 -15.84 0.44
N VAL A 41 -4.23 -16.53 -0.71
CA VAL A 41 -5.48 -17.02 -1.27
C VAL A 41 -6.19 -17.98 -0.30
N GLU A 42 -5.44 -18.91 0.30
CA GLU A 42 -5.96 -19.86 1.30
C GLU A 42 -6.56 -19.12 2.51
N LEU A 43 -5.86 -18.11 3.01
CA LEU A 43 -6.37 -17.26 4.09
C LEU A 43 -7.66 -16.54 3.68
N HIS A 44 -7.68 -15.86 2.53
CA HIS A 44 -8.87 -15.13 2.07
C HIS A 44 -10.08 -16.05 1.90
N LYS A 45 -9.90 -17.24 1.33
CA LYS A 45 -10.96 -18.25 1.22
C LYS A 45 -11.48 -18.69 2.60
N THR A 46 -10.57 -18.83 3.57
CA THR A 46 -10.92 -19.21 4.94
C THR A 46 -11.72 -18.11 5.66
N LEU A 47 -11.43 -16.84 5.35
CA LEU A 47 -12.09 -15.65 5.92
C LEU A 47 -13.33 -15.18 5.15
N LEU A 48 -13.70 -15.86 4.06
CA LEU A 48 -14.79 -15.42 3.19
C LEU A 48 -16.15 -15.47 3.91
N GLY A 49 -16.96 -14.42 3.75
CA GLY A 49 -18.29 -14.34 4.36
C GLY A 49 -18.29 -14.09 5.86
N CYS A 50 -17.12 -13.89 6.46
CA CYS A 50 -17.01 -13.50 7.86
C CYS A 50 -17.63 -12.13 8.09
N ASN A 51 -18.62 -12.08 8.98
CA ASN A 51 -19.09 -10.82 9.52
C ASN A 51 -18.78 -10.74 11.01
N PHE A 52 -17.74 -9.98 11.33
CA PHE A 52 -17.33 -9.61 12.68
C PHE A 52 -17.70 -8.15 13.02
N SER A 53 -18.61 -7.51 12.29
CA SER A 53 -18.94 -6.09 12.49
C SER A 53 -19.45 -5.78 13.90
N GLU A 54 -20.09 -6.75 14.54
CA GLU A 54 -20.64 -6.61 15.91
C GLU A 54 -19.62 -7.00 17.00
N LEU A 55 -18.61 -7.81 16.63
CA LEU A 55 -17.65 -8.44 17.57
C LEU A 55 -16.23 -7.87 17.50
N SER A 56 -15.86 -7.19 16.42
CA SER A 56 -14.48 -6.80 16.13
C SER A 56 -14.35 -5.35 15.73
N ARG A 57 -13.23 -4.73 16.14
CA ARG A 57 -12.79 -3.39 15.71
C ARG A 57 -12.31 -3.35 14.24
N ILE A 58 -12.68 -4.33 13.41
CA ILE A 58 -12.24 -4.40 12.01
C ILE A 58 -13.02 -3.36 11.20
N LYS A 59 -12.33 -2.28 10.85
CA LYS A 59 -12.90 -1.20 10.04
C LYS A 59 -12.98 -1.59 8.56
N SER A 60 -13.98 -1.06 7.87
CA SER A 60 -13.96 -1.01 6.41
C SER A 60 -13.12 0.17 5.92
N ILE A 61 -12.26 -0.10 4.94
CA ILE A 61 -11.47 0.92 4.25
C ILE A 61 -11.61 0.85 2.72
N ILE A 62 -12.64 0.15 2.24
CA ILE A 62 -12.91 -0.02 0.80
C ILE A 62 -12.86 1.33 0.09
N GLY A 63 -12.07 1.37 -0.98
CA GLY A 63 -11.87 2.51 -1.86
C GLY A 63 -11.14 3.72 -1.32
N ARG A 64 -10.74 3.70 -0.04
CA ARG A 64 -9.95 4.77 0.58
C ARG A 64 -8.62 5.02 -0.14
N GLU A 65 -7.98 3.97 -0.62
CA GLU A 65 -6.67 4.04 -1.29
C GLU A 65 -6.78 4.85 -2.60
N VAL A 66 -7.69 4.47 -3.51
CA VAL A 66 -7.94 5.15 -4.79
C VAL A 66 -8.38 6.61 -4.58
N GLU A 67 -9.24 6.87 -3.61
CA GLU A 67 -9.66 8.26 -3.30
C GLU A 67 -8.51 9.10 -2.75
N SER A 68 -7.61 8.50 -1.97
CA SER A 68 -6.42 9.19 -1.48
C SER A 68 -5.47 9.63 -2.62
N TYR A 69 -5.39 8.83 -3.69
CA TYR A 69 -4.58 9.14 -4.86
C TYR A 69 -5.11 10.35 -5.62
N LYS A 70 -6.44 10.46 -5.81
CA LYS A 70 -7.07 11.64 -6.43
C LYS A 70 -6.69 12.93 -5.71
N VAL A 71 -6.69 12.90 -4.37
CA VAL A 71 -6.29 14.04 -3.54
C VAL A 71 -4.79 14.30 -3.63
N GLN A 72 -3.96 13.26 -3.59
CA GLN A 72 -2.51 13.36 -3.67
C GLN A 72 -2.06 14.03 -4.99
N ILE A 73 -2.58 13.57 -6.13
CA ILE A 73 -2.27 14.14 -7.45
C ILE A 73 -2.56 15.64 -7.48
N ARG A 74 -3.77 16.06 -7.06
CA ARG A 74 -4.15 17.49 -7.07
C ARG A 74 -3.20 18.35 -6.24
N ARG A 75 -2.75 17.84 -5.08
CA ARG A 75 -1.81 18.56 -4.21
C ARG A 75 -0.41 18.65 -4.81
N LEU A 76 0.06 17.55 -5.41
CA LEU A 76 1.40 17.49 -6.00
C LEU A 76 1.49 18.25 -7.32
N GLN A 77 0.43 18.28 -8.13
CA GLN A 77 0.36 19.13 -9.33
C GLN A 77 0.54 20.61 -8.95
N LYS A 78 -0.23 21.10 -7.97
CA LYS A 78 -0.08 22.48 -7.47
C LYS A 78 1.32 22.77 -6.98
N HIS A 79 1.94 21.81 -6.29
CA HIS A 79 3.32 21.96 -5.82
C HIS A 79 4.31 21.99 -6.98
N TYR A 80 4.14 21.13 -7.99
CA TYR A 80 4.96 21.11 -9.20
C TYR A 80 4.93 22.47 -9.91
N ASP A 81 3.73 23.00 -10.14
CA ASP A 81 3.55 24.29 -10.81
C ASP A 81 4.19 25.44 -10.00
N TYR A 82 4.13 25.36 -8.67
CA TYR A 82 4.80 26.32 -7.79
C TYR A 82 6.32 26.27 -7.92
N ILE A 83 6.95 25.09 -7.83
CA ILE A 83 8.42 24.98 -7.92
C ILE A 83 8.93 25.24 -9.35
N PHE A 84 8.14 24.94 -10.38
CA PHE A 84 8.51 25.18 -11.78
C PHE A 84 8.64 26.68 -12.10
N ASN A 85 7.79 27.51 -11.50
CA ASN A 85 7.81 28.96 -11.68
C ASN A 85 8.81 29.70 -10.78
N LYS A 86 9.57 28.96 -9.95
CA LYS A 86 10.57 29.51 -9.04
C LYS A 86 11.97 29.14 -9.54
N THR A 87 12.96 30.01 -9.32
CA THR A 87 14.37 29.64 -9.41
C THR A 87 14.70 28.60 -8.33
N CYS A 88 14.85 27.34 -8.73
CA CYS A 88 15.22 26.23 -7.84
C CYS A 88 16.73 26.12 -7.65
N GLU A 89 17.18 26.16 -6.40
CA GLU A 89 18.57 25.86 -6.02
C GLU A 89 18.70 24.49 -5.31
N ASN A 90 17.57 23.82 -5.01
CA ASN A 90 17.55 22.58 -4.24
C ASN A 90 17.59 21.34 -5.14
N GLU A 91 18.52 20.42 -4.87
CA GLU A 91 18.65 19.14 -5.56
C GLU A 91 17.37 18.27 -5.55
N VAL A 92 16.62 18.26 -4.44
CA VAL A 92 15.35 17.52 -4.34
C VAL A 92 14.32 18.09 -5.30
N GLU A 93 14.19 19.42 -5.35
CA GLU A 93 13.25 20.09 -6.25
C GLU A 93 13.68 19.95 -7.70
N ASN A 94 14.98 20.03 -8.00
CA ASN A 94 15.52 19.75 -9.33
C ASN A 94 15.22 18.31 -9.78
N PHE A 95 15.32 17.34 -8.87
CA PHE A 95 14.96 15.96 -9.15
C PHE A 95 13.45 15.78 -9.40
N ILE A 96 12.61 16.45 -8.61
CA ILE A 96 11.16 16.49 -8.82
C ILE A 96 10.80 17.19 -10.13
N LEU A 97 11.44 18.29 -10.50
CA LEU A 97 11.18 18.99 -11.76
C LEU A 97 11.47 18.09 -12.97
N SER A 98 12.56 17.33 -12.88
CA SER A 98 13.01 16.42 -13.93
C SER A 98 12.10 15.20 -14.13
N ASN A 99 11.54 14.65 -13.04
CA ASN A 99 10.82 13.36 -13.08
C ASN A 99 9.33 13.46 -12.73
N GLY A 100 8.96 14.47 -11.93
CA GLY A 100 7.65 14.60 -11.30
C GLY A 100 6.51 14.76 -12.30
N LYS A 101 6.72 15.43 -13.43
CA LYS A 101 5.70 15.55 -14.48
C LYS A 101 5.35 14.20 -15.10
N ILE A 102 6.35 13.36 -15.37
CA ILE A 102 6.15 12.01 -15.91
C ILE A 102 5.42 11.15 -14.87
N MET A 103 5.87 11.19 -13.60
CA MET A 103 5.23 10.44 -12.52
C MET A 103 3.78 10.88 -12.26
N LEU A 104 3.48 12.19 -12.33
CA LEU A 104 2.10 12.69 -12.23
C LEU A 104 1.23 12.24 -13.40
N THR A 105 1.76 12.28 -14.63
CA THR A 105 1.05 11.80 -15.82
C THR A 105 0.73 10.31 -15.69
N GLN A 106 1.71 9.51 -15.26
CA GLN A 106 1.52 8.09 -15.00
C GLN A 106 0.45 7.83 -13.92
N ALA A 107 0.46 8.59 -12.83
CA ALA A 107 -0.54 8.50 -11.77
C ALA A 107 -1.96 8.83 -12.26
N ILE A 108 -2.10 9.86 -13.09
CA ILE A 108 -3.40 10.24 -13.71
C ILE A 108 -3.89 9.11 -14.61
N ASN A 109 -3.02 8.57 -15.48
CA ASN A 109 -3.37 7.47 -16.38
C ASN A 109 -3.77 6.21 -15.61
N ALA A 110 -3.05 5.88 -14.52
CA ALA A 110 -3.38 4.75 -13.66
C ALA A 110 -4.78 4.88 -13.03
N LEU A 111 -5.15 6.06 -12.52
CA LEU A 111 -6.49 6.30 -11.99
C LEU A 111 -7.58 6.23 -13.05
N LYS A 112 -7.33 6.85 -14.21
CA LYS A 112 -8.26 6.79 -15.34
C LYS A 112 -8.51 5.34 -15.75
N TYR A 113 -7.46 4.53 -15.83
CA TYR A 113 -7.56 3.12 -16.16
C TYR A 113 -8.42 2.36 -15.13
N ILE A 114 -8.21 2.57 -13.83
CA ILE A 114 -9.05 1.96 -12.77
C ILE A 114 -10.52 2.35 -12.96
N ASP A 115 -10.79 3.66 -13.14
CA ASP A 115 -12.15 4.16 -13.29
C ASP A 115 -12.85 3.59 -14.55
N GLU A 116 -12.10 3.33 -15.63
CA GLU A 116 -12.61 2.76 -16.90
C GLU A 116 -12.80 1.24 -16.87
N HIS A 117 -12.20 0.51 -15.92
CA HIS A 117 -12.20 -0.97 -15.87
C HIS A 117 -13.01 -1.53 -14.69
N ASP A 118 -14.26 -1.09 -14.54
CA ASP A 118 -15.27 -1.61 -13.60
C ASP A 118 -14.80 -1.71 -12.13
N TYR A 119 -14.10 -0.68 -11.67
CA TYR A 119 -13.69 -0.55 -10.27
C TYR A 119 -14.85 -0.71 -9.28
N PHE A 120 -16.03 -0.14 -9.60
CA PHE A 120 -17.22 -0.26 -8.77
C PHE A 120 -17.77 -1.70 -8.73
N GLY A 121 -17.61 -2.49 -9.80
CA GLY A 121 -17.90 -3.92 -9.79
C GLY A 121 -17.02 -4.67 -8.79
N VAL A 122 -15.72 -4.38 -8.76
CA VAL A 122 -14.78 -4.96 -7.78
C VAL A 122 -15.17 -4.61 -6.34
N ILE A 123 -15.52 -3.34 -6.08
CA ILE A 123 -16.05 -2.89 -4.78
C ILE A 123 -17.30 -3.66 -4.38
N ARG A 124 -18.30 -3.69 -5.25
CA ARG A 124 -19.59 -4.34 -4.98
C ARG A 124 -19.41 -5.83 -4.69
N ARG A 125 -18.54 -6.51 -5.44
CA ARG A 125 -18.16 -7.91 -5.22
C ARG A 125 -17.59 -8.13 -3.82
N SER A 126 -16.59 -7.32 -3.43
CA SER A 126 -15.95 -7.40 -2.11
C SER A 126 -16.94 -7.16 -0.97
N MET A 127 -17.81 -6.13 -1.11
CA MET A 127 -18.86 -5.84 -0.14
C MET A 127 -19.84 -7.01 0.00
N ASN A 128 -20.33 -7.57 -1.11
CA ASN A 128 -21.28 -8.69 -1.08
C ASN A 128 -20.67 -9.96 -0.47
N ARG A 129 -19.35 -10.14 -0.59
CA ARG A 129 -18.62 -11.29 -0.06
C ARG A 129 -18.07 -11.08 1.36
N ASN A 130 -18.25 -9.89 1.95
CA ASN A 130 -17.63 -9.47 3.21
C ASN A 130 -16.13 -9.78 3.25
N GLU A 131 -15.41 -9.34 2.22
CA GLU A 131 -13.98 -9.67 2.09
C GLU A 131 -13.11 -8.96 3.12
N ILE A 132 -12.12 -9.70 3.63
CA ILE A 132 -11.20 -9.24 4.66
C ILE A 132 -9.77 -9.38 4.14
N CYS A 133 -9.04 -8.27 4.23
CA CYS A 133 -7.59 -8.25 4.04
C CYS A 133 -6.87 -8.38 5.38
N LEU A 134 -5.73 -9.05 5.39
CA LEU A 134 -4.82 -9.10 6.53
C LEU A 134 -3.93 -7.85 6.62
N GLY A 135 -3.66 -7.21 5.49
CA GLY A 135 -2.80 -6.04 5.33
C GLY A 135 -1.30 -6.37 5.36
N LYS A 136 -0.87 -7.21 6.31
CA LYS A 136 0.51 -7.71 6.40
C LYS A 136 0.55 -9.19 6.08
N VAL A 137 0.77 -9.50 4.81
CA VAL A 137 0.64 -10.86 4.26
C VAL A 137 1.96 -11.55 3.94
N ASP A 138 3.10 -10.99 4.32
CA ASP A 138 4.40 -11.59 4.07
C ASP A 138 4.81 -12.60 5.16
N LYS A 139 5.90 -13.34 4.92
CA LYS A 139 6.45 -14.36 5.84
C LYS A 139 6.70 -13.88 7.28
N ASN A 140 6.87 -12.57 7.53
CA ASN A 140 7.03 -12.05 8.88
C ASN A 140 5.72 -12.00 9.69
N ASN A 141 4.57 -12.18 9.05
CA ASN A 141 3.26 -12.05 9.68
C ASN A 141 2.28 -13.15 9.29
N LEU A 142 2.47 -13.80 8.14
CA LEU A 142 1.63 -14.89 7.66
C LEU A 142 2.53 -16.05 7.24
N ARG A 143 2.39 -17.20 7.91
CA ARG A 143 3.10 -18.43 7.57
C ARG A 143 2.20 -19.64 7.68
N LYS A 144 2.62 -20.72 7.03
CA LYS A 144 2.04 -22.04 7.21
C LYS A 144 2.98 -22.87 8.09
N ASN A 145 2.44 -23.43 9.17
CA ASN A 145 3.18 -24.33 10.05
C ASN A 145 2.44 -25.67 10.09
N LYS A 146 3.01 -26.69 9.46
CA LYS A 146 2.31 -27.94 9.13
C LYS A 146 1.03 -27.61 8.34
N ASP A 147 -0.13 -28.03 8.83
CA ASP A 147 -1.43 -27.78 8.19
C ASP A 147 -2.18 -26.57 8.77
N LYS A 148 -1.55 -25.78 9.64
CA LYS A 148 -2.18 -24.62 10.28
C LYS A 148 -1.65 -23.31 9.73
N ILE A 149 -2.56 -22.36 9.53
CA ILE A 149 -2.21 -20.98 9.22
C ILE A 149 -1.86 -20.27 10.53
N GLU A 150 -0.72 -19.60 10.56
CA GLU A 150 -0.30 -18.80 11.70
C GLU A 150 -0.19 -17.33 11.29
N ILE A 151 -0.82 -16.47 12.07
CA ILE A 151 -0.80 -15.01 11.91
C ILE A 151 -0.06 -14.40 13.09
N GLY A 152 0.98 -13.61 12.81
CA GLY A 152 1.71 -12.88 13.83
C GLY A 152 0.82 -11.84 14.50
N THR A 153 0.25 -10.93 13.72
CA THR A 153 -0.69 -9.91 14.21
C THR A 153 -1.82 -9.64 13.22
N VAL A 154 -3.02 -9.41 13.78
CA VAL A 154 -4.26 -9.05 13.09
C VAL A 154 -4.57 -7.55 13.13
N LYS A 155 -3.67 -6.72 13.69
CA LYS A 155 -3.90 -5.27 13.89
C LYS A 155 -4.18 -4.50 12.59
N ALA A 156 -3.72 -5.02 11.45
CA ALA A 156 -3.91 -4.42 10.14
C ALA A 156 -5.13 -5.00 9.38
N MET A 157 -5.88 -5.93 9.98
CA MET A 157 -7.05 -6.52 9.35
C MET A 157 -8.14 -5.47 9.10
N THR A 158 -8.71 -5.50 7.90
CA THR A 158 -9.77 -4.58 7.47
C THR A 158 -10.72 -5.26 6.50
N TYR A 159 -11.97 -4.80 6.46
CA TYR A 159 -12.83 -5.11 5.32
C TYR A 159 -12.34 -4.31 4.12
N ASN A 160 -11.94 -5.03 3.07
CA ASN A 160 -11.36 -4.45 1.86
C ASN A 160 -11.38 -5.43 0.67
N LEU A 161 -11.00 -4.93 -0.50
CA LEU A 161 -10.76 -5.72 -1.70
C LEU A 161 -9.56 -6.65 -1.46
N VAL A 162 -9.71 -7.98 -1.58
CA VAL A 162 -8.61 -8.96 -1.38
C VAL A 162 -7.39 -8.69 -2.27
N GLU A 163 -7.59 -8.03 -3.40
CA GLU A 163 -6.56 -7.52 -4.31
C GLU A 163 -5.54 -6.62 -3.60
N GLU A 164 -5.95 -5.88 -2.56
CA GLU A 164 -5.08 -4.96 -1.82
C GLU A 164 -3.97 -5.68 -1.05
N ASP A 165 -4.23 -6.90 -0.57
CA ASP A 165 -3.19 -7.72 0.07
C ASP A 165 -2.12 -8.14 -0.93
N LEU A 166 -2.52 -8.58 -2.14
CA LEU A 166 -1.58 -8.90 -3.21
C LEU A 166 -0.80 -7.65 -3.65
N TYR A 167 -1.49 -6.54 -3.88
CA TYR A 167 -0.87 -5.27 -4.25
C TYR A 167 0.24 -4.88 -3.24
N ASN A 168 -0.09 -4.90 -1.94
CA ASN A 168 0.87 -4.58 -0.89
C ASN A 168 2.05 -5.56 -0.85
N TYR A 169 1.81 -6.84 -1.13
CA TYR A 169 2.86 -7.86 -1.22
C TYR A 169 3.79 -7.59 -2.41
N ILE A 170 3.26 -7.35 -3.62
CA ILE A 170 4.05 -7.05 -4.83
C ILE A 170 4.88 -5.78 -4.62
N LYS A 171 4.29 -4.68 -4.13
CA LYS A 171 5.06 -3.45 -3.82
C LYS A 171 6.21 -3.71 -2.86
N ARG A 172 6.06 -4.64 -1.92
CA ARG A 172 7.15 -5.03 -1.02
C ARG A 172 8.25 -5.82 -1.73
N LEU A 173 7.92 -6.69 -2.68
CA LEU A 173 8.91 -7.39 -3.52
C LEU A 173 9.68 -6.40 -4.40
N GLN A 174 8.98 -5.43 -5.01
CA GLN A 174 9.59 -4.37 -5.82
C GLN A 174 10.57 -3.49 -5.00
N ARG A 175 10.20 -3.10 -3.77
CA ARG A 175 11.11 -2.37 -2.86
C ARG A 175 12.36 -3.16 -2.50
N LYS A 176 12.29 -4.49 -2.49
CA LYS A 176 13.44 -5.38 -2.33
C LYS A 176 14.23 -5.59 -3.62
N GLN A 177 13.78 -5.03 -4.75
CA GLN A 177 14.39 -5.17 -6.07
C GLN A 177 14.54 -6.63 -6.50
N LEU A 178 13.56 -7.47 -6.13
CA LEU A 178 13.51 -8.85 -6.61
C LEU A 178 13.03 -8.86 -8.05
N ASP A 179 13.65 -9.72 -8.87
CA ASP A 179 13.18 -10.01 -10.22
C ASP A 179 11.89 -10.85 -10.14
N ILE A 180 10.77 -10.20 -10.45
CA ILE A 180 9.44 -10.79 -10.42
C ILE A 180 8.76 -10.55 -11.77
N ASP A 181 7.96 -11.51 -12.21
CA ASP A 181 7.01 -11.33 -13.31
C ASP A 181 5.67 -10.95 -12.69
N GLU A 182 5.40 -9.65 -12.55
CA GLU A 182 4.16 -9.20 -11.91
C GLU A 182 2.91 -9.72 -12.63
N GLU A 183 2.91 -9.81 -13.96
CA GLU A 183 1.78 -10.29 -14.76
C GLU A 183 1.45 -11.75 -14.43
N GLU A 184 2.47 -12.60 -14.29
CA GLU A 184 2.32 -13.97 -13.84
C GLU A 184 1.72 -14.03 -12.43
N LEU A 185 2.22 -13.20 -11.49
CA LEU A 185 1.71 -13.16 -10.12
C LEU A 185 0.24 -12.71 -10.06
N LEU A 186 -0.15 -11.72 -10.85
CA LEU A 186 -1.54 -11.24 -10.95
C LEU A 186 -2.46 -12.37 -11.44
N LYS A 187 -2.09 -13.02 -12.54
CA LYS A 187 -2.87 -14.12 -13.13
C LYS A 187 -3.00 -15.30 -12.17
N ALA A 188 -1.90 -15.68 -11.52
CA ALA A 188 -1.89 -16.77 -10.55
C ALA A 188 -2.86 -16.49 -9.39
N PHE A 189 -2.79 -15.29 -8.79
CA PHE A 189 -3.69 -14.91 -7.71
C PHE A 189 -5.15 -14.84 -8.13
N VAL A 190 -5.47 -14.15 -9.23
CA VAL A 190 -6.86 -13.97 -9.69
C VAL A 190 -7.50 -15.32 -10.02
N TYR A 191 -6.76 -16.19 -10.71
CA TYR A 191 -7.21 -17.54 -11.03
C TYR A 191 -7.49 -18.35 -9.77
N GLN A 192 -6.52 -18.43 -8.85
CA GLN A 192 -6.66 -19.23 -7.63
C GLN A 192 -7.74 -18.68 -6.68
N SER A 193 -7.93 -17.35 -6.65
CA SER A 193 -8.96 -16.69 -5.83
C SER A 193 -10.36 -16.76 -6.45
N HIS A 194 -10.52 -17.30 -7.67
CA HIS A 194 -11.78 -17.28 -8.42
C HIS A 194 -12.36 -15.86 -8.54
N LEU A 195 -11.49 -14.91 -8.87
CA LEU A 195 -11.84 -13.52 -9.15
C LEU A 195 -12.05 -13.31 -10.65
N SER A 196 -12.79 -12.28 -11.02
CA SER A 196 -12.99 -11.90 -12.42
C SER A 196 -11.75 -11.21 -13.01
N TYR A 197 -11.69 -11.12 -14.34
CA TYR A 197 -10.63 -10.38 -15.04
C TYR A 197 -10.53 -8.91 -14.61
N ASN A 198 -11.64 -8.27 -14.20
CA ASN A 198 -11.63 -6.91 -13.66
C ASN A 198 -10.68 -6.74 -12.46
N SER A 199 -10.39 -7.82 -11.70
CA SER A 199 -9.40 -7.79 -10.62
C SER A 199 -7.97 -7.66 -11.15
N ILE A 200 -7.65 -8.23 -12.32
CA ILE A 200 -6.36 -8.03 -12.99
C ILE A 200 -6.21 -6.57 -13.38
N ASP A 201 -7.23 -5.99 -14.01
CA ASP A 201 -7.20 -4.59 -14.45
C ASP A 201 -7.09 -3.63 -13.24
N TYR A 202 -7.84 -3.90 -12.17
CA TYR A 202 -7.69 -3.16 -10.91
C TYR A 202 -6.25 -3.20 -10.37
N LEU A 203 -5.64 -4.38 -10.33
CA LEU A 203 -4.27 -4.58 -9.85
C LEU A 203 -3.24 -3.90 -10.76
N LYS A 204 -3.41 -3.96 -12.09
CA LYS A 204 -2.57 -3.24 -13.06
C LYS A 204 -2.63 -1.72 -12.87
N GLY A 205 -3.83 -1.20 -12.64
CA GLY A 205 -4.05 0.19 -12.24
C GLY A 205 -3.28 0.57 -10.98
N LEU A 206 -3.47 -0.18 -9.89
CA LEU A 206 -2.77 0.07 -8.63
C LEU A 206 -1.25 -0.02 -8.74
N LEU A 207 -0.73 -1.01 -9.48
CA LEU A 207 0.71 -1.21 -9.66
C LEU A 207 1.35 -0.16 -10.56
N SER A 208 0.60 0.38 -11.52
CA SER A 208 1.06 1.48 -12.38
C SER A 208 1.09 2.82 -11.65
N TYR A 209 0.35 2.98 -10.55
CA TYR A 209 0.40 4.20 -9.75
C TYR A 209 1.76 4.32 -9.02
N PRO A 210 2.54 5.41 -9.22
CA PRO A 210 3.85 5.60 -8.61
C PRO A 210 3.75 6.02 -7.13
N LYS A 211 3.19 5.12 -6.31
CA LYS A 211 2.83 5.35 -4.90
C LYS A 211 4.00 5.81 -4.05
N ASP A 212 5.14 5.16 -4.14
CA ASP A 212 6.27 5.40 -3.24
C ASP A 212 6.98 6.72 -3.58
N PHE A 213 7.15 7.03 -4.87
CA PHE A 213 7.66 8.31 -5.35
C PHE A 213 6.74 9.46 -4.94
N LEU A 214 5.45 9.38 -5.24
CA LEU A 214 4.51 10.46 -4.92
C LEU A 214 4.32 10.63 -3.42
N LYS A 215 4.34 9.55 -2.64
CA LYS A 215 4.32 9.62 -1.17
C LYS A 215 5.58 10.28 -0.62
N MET A 216 6.75 10.03 -1.22
CA MET A 216 8.00 10.68 -0.79
C MET A 216 7.97 12.17 -1.09
N TRP A 217 7.54 12.53 -2.31
CA TRP A 217 7.34 13.93 -2.68
C TRP A 217 6.31 14.62 -1.77
N GLU A 218 5.19 13.97 -1.45
CA GLU A 218 4.21 14.53 -0.52
C GLU A 218 4.78 14.78 0.88
N ARG A 219 5.64 13.88 1.38
CA ARG A 219 6.34 14.07 2.65
C ARG A 219 7.28 15.27 2.61
N TYR A 220 8.09 15.39 1.56
CA TYR A 220 8.96 16.56 1.33
C TYR A 220 8.17 17.87 1.32
N ARG A 221 7.05 17.91 0.58
CA ARG A 221 6.18 19.09 0.53
C ARG A 221 5.66 19.47 1.93
N ASN A 222 5.20 18.48 2.69
CA ASN A 222 4.61 18.72 4.00
C ASN A 222 5.67 19.21 5.01
N SER A 223 6.86 18.60 5.04
CA SER A 223 7.94 19.02 5.94
C SER A 223 8.41 20.45 5.66
N ARG A 224 8.45 20.87 4.39
CA ARG A 224 8.74 22.26 4.00
C ARG A 224 7.66 23.23 4.48
N LYS A 225 6.39 22.87 4.36
CA LYS A 225 5.27 23.70 4.84
C LYS A 225 5.31 23.87 6.36
N GLU A 226 5.59 22.79 7.08
CA GLU A 226 5.74 22.81 8.55
C GLU A 226 6.95 23.62 8.98
N HIS A 227 8.09 23.49 8.31
CA HIS A 227 9.30 24.28 8.59
C HIS A 227 9.06 25.77 8.36
N ILE A 228 8.35 26.14 7.29
CA ILE A 228 7.98 27.54 7.04
C ILE A 228 7.04 28.04 8.15
N SER A 229 6.01 27.27 8.50
CA SER A 229 5.07 27.63 9.57
C SER A 229 5.75 27.71 10.95
N SER A 230 6.72 26.84 11.24
CA SER A 230 7.46 26.84 12.49
C SER A 230 8.44 27.99 12.56
N ILE A 231 9.14 28.35 11.47
CA ILE A 231 9.96 29.57 11.39
C ILE A 231 9.11 30.81 11.72
N TYR A 232 7.94 30.96 11.10
CA TYR A 232 7.05 32.08 11.39
C TYR A 232 6.56 32.09 12.85
N HIS A 233 6.36 30.92 13.45
CA HIS A 233 5.97 30.79 14.86
C HIS A 233 7.14 31.06 15.83
N THR A 234 8.35 30.59 15.53
CA THR A 234 9.57 30.83 16.32
C THR A 234 10.01 32.29 16.28
N LEU A 235 9.85 32.95 15.13
CA LEU A 235 10.06 34.40 15.02
C LEU A 235 9.02 35.21 15.81
N ASN A 236 7.86 34.62 16.12
CA ASN A 236 6.79 35.25 16.92
C ASN A 236 6.85 34.92 18.41
N ILE A 237 7.61 33.92 18.84
CA ILE A 237 7.64 33.47 20.23
C ILE A 237 9.09 33.25 20.68
N ASN A 238 9.72 34.33 21.11
CA ASN A 238 10.76 34.25 22.13
C ASN A 238 10.11 33.72 23.42
N GLY A 239 10.21 32.40 23.64
CA GLY A 239 9.95 31.78 24.94
C GLY A 239 8.80 30.77 24.98
N MET A 240 9.01 29.56 24.44
CA MET A 240 8.53 28.30 25.04
C MET A 240 9.05 27.12 24.22
N LYS A 241 9.67 26.14 24.90
CA LYS A 241 10.19 24.90 24.29
C LYS A 241 9.03 23.98 23.90
N CYS A 242 8.99 23.54 22.64
CA CYS A 242 8.13 22.46 22.19
C CYS A 242 8.93 21.18 21.96
N THR A 243 8.36 20.09 22.41
CA THR A 243 8.87 18.71 22.39
C THR A 243 8.97 18.15 20.97
N GLU A 244 10.16 17.65 20.62
CA GLU A 244 10.46 16.91 19.40
C GLU A 244 9.67 15.60 19.32
N ASN A 245 8.96 15.35 18.21
CA ASN A 245 8.59 13.99 17.79
C ASN A 245 8.16 13.96 16.31
N GLU A 246 9.14 14.03 15.42
CA GLU A 246 9.23 13.30 14.14
C GLU A 246 10.65 13.52 13.60
N LYS A 247 11.40 12.46 13.28
CA LYS A 247 12.73 12.61 12.67
C LYS A 247 12.55 13.29 11.30
N VAL A 248 12.78 14.60 11.23
CA VAL A 248 12.84 15.34 9.97
C VAL A 248 14.00 14.77 9.17
N LYS A 249 13.68 14.05 8.09
CA LYS A 249 14.70 13.56 7.16
C LYS A 249 15.37 14.75 6.50
N ASN A 250 16.69 14.71 6.39
CA ASN A 250 17.41 15.73 5.64
C ASN A 250 17.17 15.57 4.12
N ASP A 251 17.48 16.61 3.34
CA ASP A 251 17.22 16.62 1.89
C ASP A 251 17.93 15.47 1.16
N SER A 252 19.11 15.06 1.61
CA SER A 252 19.87 13.95 1.02
C SER A 252 19.17 12.59 1.19
N GLU A 253 18.57 12.34 2.35
CA GLU A 253 17.77 11.13 2.60
C GLU A 253 16.51 11.09 1.72
N VAL A 254 15.83 12.23 1.59
CA VAL A 254 14.64 12.36 0.72
C VAL A 254 15.01 12.11 -0.74
N LEU A 255 16.10 12.72 -1.21
CA LEU A 255 16.61 12.53 -2.57
C LEU A 255 16.92 11.05 -2.86
N LEU A 256 17.62 10.39 -1.94
CA LEU A 256 17.95 8.97 -2.07
C LEU A 256 16.71 8.08 -2.14
N GLU A 257 15.66 8.39 -1.38
CA GLU A 257 14.41 7.63 -1.42
C GLU A 257 13.61 7.86 -2.71
N LEU A 258 13.57 9.10 -3.22
CA LEU A 258 13.00 9.43 -4.52
C LEU A 258 13.73 8.70 -5.66
N GLN A 259 15.06 8.68 -5.64
CA GLN A 259 15.87 7.95 -6.61
C GLN A 259 15.63 6.45 -6.54
N ARG A 260 15.49 5.89 -5.33
CA ARG A 260 15.21 4.47 -5.13
C ARG A 260 13.82 4.08 -5.63
N SER A 261 12.78 4.88 -5.37
CA SER A 261 11.43 4.58 -5.85
C SER A 261 11.33 4.64 -7.37
N LEU A 262 11.96 5.63 -7.99
CA LEU A 262 11.96 5.80 -9.44
C LEU A 262 12.46 4.56 -10.20
N LYS A 263 13.41 3.80 -9.64
CA LYS A 263 13.97 2.58 -10.26
C LYS A 263 12.92 1.50 -10.57
N TYR A 264 11.88 1.37 -9.75
CA TYR A 264 10.85 0.34 -9.95
C TYR A 264 9.49 0.92 -10.33
N GLU A 265 9.23 2.22 -10.12
CA GLU A 265 7.96 2.85 -10.47
C GLU A 265 7.93 3.47 -11.87
N SER A 266 9.08 3.60 -12.53
CA SER A 266 9.16 4.00 -13.95
C SER A 266 8.62 2.96 -14.92
N LYS A 267 8.40 1.72 -14.47
CA LYS A 267 7.71 0.68 -15.24
C LYS A 267 6.21 0.90 -15.13
N SER A 268 5.55 1.24 -16.24
CA SER A 268 4.08 1.29 -16.32
C SER A 268 3.54 -0.03 -16.88
N PHE A 269 2.46 -0.56 -16.28
CA PHE A 269 1.72 -1.71 -16.82
C PHE A 269 0.63 -1.30 -17.82
N ILE A 270 0.37 0.01 -17.91
CA ILE A 270 -0.63 0.60 -18.78
C ILE A 270 0.12 1.39 -19.86
N VAL A 271 -0.19 1.08 -21.11
CA VAL A 271 0.33 1.76 -22.31
C VAL A 271 -0.59 2.91 -22.68
#